data_AF-A0A1I1S1X1-F1
#
_entry.id   AF-A0A1I1S1X1-F1
#
_cell.length_a   1.000
_cell.length_b   1.000
_cell.length_c   1.000
_cell.angle_alpha   90.00
_cell.angle_beta   90.00
_cell.angle_gamma   90.00
#
_symmetry.space_group_name_H-M   'P 1'
#
loop_
_entity.id
_entity.type
_entity.pdbx_description
1 polymer ?
#
loop_
_entity_poly.entity_id
_entity_poly.type
_entity_poly.pdbx_seq_one_letter_code
_entity_poly.pdbx_strand_id
1 'polypeptide(L)'
;MEQIHNFYSLRWQIEIIFKTWKSLFQIHHWQHIKQERLECHVYGKLIAIFLCSSTMFKMRQLILQKKKQELSEYKAIGMIQDHLHILYQAIQQNTQEITKILIRLFHLLQKNGRKSHRYEKKTVFDILGVVYEYNGLRKQKKAA
;
A
#
# COMPACT_ATOMS: atom_id res chain seq x y z
N MET A 1 15.27 -22.92 -13.93
CA MET A 1 13.91 -23.29 -13.47
C MET A 1 13.49 -22.51 -12.21
N GLU A 2 14.32 -22.43 -11.16
CA GLU A 2 13.96 -21.73 -9.91
C GLU A 2 13.63 -20.23 -10.07
N GLN A 3 14.37 -19.51 -10.93
CA GLN A 3 14.10 -18.11 -11.23
C GLN A 3 12.74 -17.90 -11.92
N ILE A 4 12.36 -18.78 -12.85
CA ILE A 4 11.07 -18.73 -13.55
C ILE A 4 9.92 -18.88 -12.56
N HIS A 5 10.05 -19.82 -11.61
CA HIS A 5 9.07 -20.00 -10.55
C HIS A 5 8.94 -18.75 -9.66
N ASN A 6 10.06 -18.12 -9.28
CA ASN A 6 10.04 -16.87 -8.51
C ASN A 6 9.37 -15.72 -9.27
N PHE A 7 9.63 -15.55 -10.58
CA PHE A 7 8.94 -14.55 -11.39
C PHE A 7 7.44 -14.84 -11.51
N TYR A 8 7.05 -16.10 -11.69
CA TYR A 8 5.64 -16.47 -11.74
C TYR A 8 4.91 -16.15 -10.42
N SER A 9 5.61 -16.24 -9.28
CA SER A 9 5.05 -15.85 -7.98
C SER A 9 4.68 -14.35 -7.89
N LEU A 10 5.30 -13.49 -8.73
CA LEU A 10 4.94 -12.07 -8.78
C LEU A 10 3.54 -11.83 -9.33
N ARG A 11 2.99 -12.75 -10.14
CA ARG A 11 1.60 -12.69 -10.61
C ARG A 11 0.61 -12.57 -9.44
N TRP A 12 0.94 -13.20 -8.31
CA TRP A 12 0.11 -13.16 -7.10
C TRP A 12 0.00 -11.75 -6.48
N GLN A 13 0.90 -10.82 -6.80
CA GLN A 13 0.82 -9.44 -6.30
C GLN A 13 -0.46 -8.75 -6.74
N ILE A 14 -0.92 -9.01 -7.97
CA ILE A 14 -2.18 -8.50 -8.47
C ILE A 14 -3.33 -8.99 -7.57
N GLU A 15 -3.32 -10.27 -7.21
CA GLU A 15 -4.34 -10.84 -6.32
C GLU A 15 -4.30 -10.24 -4.91
N ILE A 16 -3.11 -9.97 -4.36
CA ILE A 16 -2.96 -9.29 -3.07
C ILE A 16 -3.56 -7.88 -3.13
N ILE A 17 -3.31 -7.14 -4.20
CA ILE A 17 -3.87 -5.80 -4.41
C ILE A 17 -5.41 -5.87 -4.46
N PHE A 18 -5.97 -6.77 -5.26
CA PHE A 18 -7.42 -6.94 -5.34
C PHE A 18 -8.04 -7.41 -4.02
N LYS A 19 -7.39 -8.30 -3.27
CA LYS A 19 -7.83 -8.70 -1.91
C LYS A 19 -7.84 -7.52 -0.96
N THR A 20 -6.82 -6.67 -1.02
CA THR A 20 -6.72 -5.43 -0.25
C THR A 20 -7.87 -4.49 -0.59
N TRP A 21 -8.14 -4.26 -1.87
CA TRP A 21 -9.26 -3.42 -2.30
C TRP A 21 -10.62 -3.96 -1.84
N LYS A 22 -10.85 -5.27 -1.99
CA LYS A 22 -12.09 -5.90 -1.52
C LYS A 22 -12.29 -5.76 -0.03
N SER A 23 -11.23 -5.91 0.76
CA SER A 23 -11.28 -5.83 2.23
C SER A 23 -11.42 -4.40 2.75
N LEU A 24 -10.72 -3.43 2.17
CA LEU A 24 -10.69 -2.06 2.68
C LEU A 24 -11.84 -1.18 2.16
N PHE A 25 -12.26 -1.39 0.91
CA PHE A 25 -13.31 -0.58 0.28
C PHE A 25 -14.65 -1.31 0.17
N GLN A 26 -14.70 -2.58 0.61
CA GLN A 26 -15.93 -3.38 0.67
C GLN A 26 -16.70 -3.36 -0.66
N ILE A 27 -15.99 -3.47 -1.79
CA ILE A 27 -16.59 -3.35 -3.14
C ILE A 27 -17.61 -4.45 -3.45
N HIS A 28 -17.53 -5.58 -2.75
CA HIS A 28 -18.43 -6.72 -2.89
C HIS A 28 -19.74 -6.55 -2.11
N HIS A 29 -19.80 -5.58 -1.20
CA HIS A 29 -21.01 -5.30 -0.45
C HIS A 29 -21.86 -4.29 -1.21
N TRP A 30 -22.99 -4.76 -1.75
CA TRP A 30 -24.03 -3.94 -2.36
C TRP A 30 -25.29 -3.95 -1.50
N GLN A 31 -26.04 -2.86 -1.59
CA GLN A 31 -27.38 -2.75 -1.03
C GLN A 31 -28.39 -2.81 -2.18
N HIS A 32 -29.60 -3.30 -1.90
CA HIS A 32 -30.69 -3.31 -2.88
C HIS A 32 -31.23 -1.88 -3.03
N ILE A 33 -30.66 -1.13 -3.96
CA ILE A 33 -31.00 0.27 -4.27
C ILE A 33 -31.26 0.38 -5.79
N LYS A 34 -31.92 1.45 -6.22
CA LYS A 34 -32.03 1.84 -7.63
C LYS A 34 -30.66 1.81 -8.34
N GLN A 35 -30.68 1.40 -9.60
CA GLN A 35 -29.47 1.19 -10.41
C GLN A 35 -28.57 2.42 -10.46
N GLU A 36 -29.14 3.62 -10.65
CA GLU A 36 -28.37 4.86 -10.79
C GLU A 36 -27.59 5.19 -9.51
N ARG A 37 -28.18 4.90 -8.34
CA ARG A 37 -27.51 5.08 -7.04
C ARG A 37 -26.42 4.04 -6.84
N LEU A 38 -26.66 2.80 -7.27
CA LEU A 38 -25.66 1.73 -7.20
C LEU A 38 -24.44 2.08 -8.08
N GLU A 39 -24.67 2.51 -9.32
CA GLU A 39 -23.63 2.93 -10.25
C GLU A 39 -22.79 4.07 -9.67
N CYS A 40 -23.43 5.13 -9.15
CA CYS A 40 -22.75 6.24 -8.50
C CYS A 40 -21.87 5.78 -7.32
N HIS A 41 -22.39 4.89 -6.47
CA HIS A 41 -21.64 4.33 -5.34
C HIS A 41 -20.43 3.51 -5.79
N VAL A 42 -20.59 2.70 -6.85
CA VAL A 42 -19.49 1.92 -7.44
C VAL A 42 -18.41 2.85 -7.99
N TYR A 43 -18.79 3.89 -8.75
CA TYR A 43 -17.83 4.88 -9.25
C TYR A 43 -17.10 5.60 -8.12
N GLY A 44 -17.80 6.01 -7.06
CA GLY A 44 -17.18 6.62 -5.88
C GLY A 44 -16.13 5.70 -5.23
N LYS A 45 -16.46 4.41 -5.06
CA LYS A 45 -15.51 3.41 -4.54
C LYS A 45 -14.30 3.22 -5.47
N LEU A 46 -14.50 3.18 -6.78
CA LEU A 46 -13.42 3.03 -7.75
C LEU A 46 -12.48 4.25 -7.75
N ILE A 47 -13.03 5.46 -7.65
CA ILE A 47 -12.23 6.69 -7.53
C ILE A 47 -11.42 6.67 -6.23
N ALA A 48 -12.02 6.29 -5.10
CA ALA A 48 -11.32 6.18 -3.82
C ALA A 48 -10.17 5.16 -3.87
N ILE A 49 -10.42 3.98 -4.47
CA ILE A 49 -9.39 2.95 -4.70
C ILE A 49 -8.25 3.51 -5.54
N PHE A 50 -8.57 4.21 -6.62
CA PHE A 50 -7.58 4.80 -7.52
C PHE A 50 -6.69 5.82 -6.79
N LEU A 51 -7.30 6.75 -6.04
CA LEU A 51 -6.58 7.76 -5.25
C LEU A 51 -5.70 7.14 -4.17
N CYS A 52 -6.21 6.19 -3.39
CA CYS A 52 -5.41 5.52 -2.36
C CYS A 52 -4.27 4.70 -2.96
N SER A 53 -4.53 3.97 -4.04
CA SER A 53 -3.53 3.09 -4.66
C SER A 53 -2.41 3.90 -5.31
N SER A 54 -2.75 4.94 -6.08
CA SER A 54 -1.78 5.85 -6.69
C SER A 54 -0.89 6.53 -5.64
N THR A 55 -1.51 7.03 -4.56
CA THR A 55 -0.77 7.62 -3.42
C THR A 55 0.14 6.58 -2.76
N MET A 56 -0.34 5.36 -2.53
CA MET A 56 0.44 4.28 -1.94
C MET A 56 1.68 3.95 -2.78
N PHE A 57 1.52 3.78 -4.10
CA PHE A 57 2.63 3.47 -4.99
C PHE A 57 3.67 4.60 -4.99
N LYS A 58 3.23 5.86 -4.99
CA LYS A 58 4.15 6.99 -4.93
C LYS A 58 4.89 7.07 -3.60
N MET A 59 4.18 6.92 -2.48
CA MET A 59 4.77 6.91 -1.14
C MET A 59 5.77 5.75 -0.96
N ARG A 60 5.44 4.55 -1.47
CA ARG A 60 6.34 3.40 -1.47
C ARG A 60 7.63 3.69 -2.24
N GLN A 61 7.53 4.29 -3.43
CA GLN A 61 8.70 4.69 -4.20
C GLN A 61 9.58 5.68 -3.43
N LEU A 62 8.97 6.71 -2.83
CA LEU A 62 9.70 7.73 -2.07
C LEU A 62 10.37 7.16 -0.81
N ILE A 63 9.71 6.27 -0.08
CA ILE A 63 10.24 5.63 1.12
C ILE A 63 11.37 4.66 0.75
N LEU A 64 11.24 3.91 -0.35
CA LEU A 64 12.33 3.09 -0.86
C LEU A 64 13.56 3.94 -1.23
N GLN A 65 13.36 5.08 -1.91
CA GLN A 65 14.47 5.96 -2.30
C GLN A 65 15.17 6.60 -1.10
N LYS A 66 14.40 7.15 -0.15
CA LYS A 66 14.94 7.94 0.98
C LYS A 66 15.39 7.10 2.16
N LYS A 67 14.74 5.96 2.41
CA LYS A 67 14.93 5.14 3.63
C LYS A 67 15.25 3.69 3.33
N LYS A 68 15.25 3.28 2.06
CA LYS A 68 15.52 1.90 1.66
C LYS A 68 14.60 0.91 2.40
N GLN A 69 13.33 1.25 2.60
CA GLN A 69 12.36 0.40 3.30
C GLN A 69 11.25 -0.08 2.37
N GLU A 70 10.82 -1.32 2.56
CA GLU A 70 9.63 -1.86 1.89
C GLU A 70 8.37 -1.56 2.71
N LEU A 71 7.35 -1.01 2.02
CA LEU A 71 6.03 -0.71 2.56
C LEU A 71 5.06 -1.86 2.31
N SER A 72 4.23 -2.18 3.29
CA SER A 72 3.11 -3.11 3.16
C SER A 72 1.96 -2.44 2.40
N GLU A 73 1.52 -3.07 1.32
CA GLU A 73 0.44 -2.59 0.47
C GLU A 73 -0.87 -2.42 1.27
N TYR A 74 -1.23 -3.43 2.07
CA TYR A 74 -2.45 -3.42 2.89
C TYR A 74 -2.45 -2.31 3.95
N LYS A 75 -1.40 -2.25 4.78
CA LYS A 75 -1.31 -1.23 5.84
C LYS A 75 -1.27 0.18 5.24
N ALA A 76 -0.50 0.37 4.17
CA ALA A 76 -0.36 1.67 3.54
C ALA A 76 -1.68 2.18 2.97
N ILE A 77 -2.41 1.35 2.21
CA ILE A 77 -3.70 1.74 1.65
C ILE A 77 -4.69 2.07 2.77
N GLY A 78 -4.76 1.28 3.84
CA GLY A 78 -5.64 1.56 4.98
C GLY A 78 -5.32 2.90 5.65
N MET A 79 -4.04 3.15 5.95
CA MET A 79 -3.61 4.42 6.54
C MET A 79 -3.91 5.62 5.64
N ILE A 80 -3.75 5.48 4.32
CA ILE A 80 -4.07 6.54 3.35
C ILE A 80 -5.57 6.77 3.28
N GLN A 81 -6.37 5.70 3.30
CA GLN A 81 -7.83 5.77 3.33
C GLN A 81 -8.34 6.58 4.51
N ASP A 82 -7.76 6.39 5.71
CA ASP A 82 -8.10 7.17 6.91
C ASP A 82 -7.82 8.68 6.74
N HIS A 83 -6.85 9.04 5.88
CA HIS A 83 -6.47 10.43 5.63
C HIS A 83 -7.20 11.06 4.42
N LEU A 84 -8.02 10.31 3.68
CA LEU A 84 -8.73 10.83 2.49
C LEU A 84 -9.60 12.03 2.81
N HIS A 85 -10.34 11.98 3.92
CA HIS A 85 -11.22 13.08 4.32
C HIS A 85 -10.43 14.36 4.63
N ILE A 86 -9.31 14.23 5.33
CA ILE A 86 -8.43 15.36 5.67
C ILE A 86 -7.78 15.94 4.41
N LEU A 87 -7.37 15.07 3.47
CA LEU A 87 -6.86 15.50 2.16
C LEU A 87 -7.93 16.27 1.37
N TYR A 88 -9.18 15.79 1.36
CA TYR A 88 -10.29 16.47 0.69
C TYR A 88 -10.54 17.87 1.27
N GLN A 89 -10.55 18.01 2.59
CA GLN A 89 -10.68 19.31 3.26
C GLN A 89 -9.52 20.26 2.88
N ALA A 90 -8.30 19.75 2.82
CA ALA A 90 -7.13 20.55 2.48
C ALA A 90 -7.13 21.04 1.02
N ILE A 91 -7.69 20.26 0.10
CA ILE A 91 -7.85 20.65 -1.31
C ILE A 91 -8.72 21.92 -1.42
N GLN A 92 -9.73 22.07 -0.56
CA GLN A 92 -10.61 23.23 -0.56
C GLN A 92 -9.96 24.49 0.03
N GLN A 93 -8.84 24.35 0.73
CA GLN A 93 -8.18 25.46 1.42
C GLN A 93 -7.02 26.01 0.60
N ASN A 94 -5.85 25.37 0.65
CA ASN A 94 -4.62 25.87 0.04
C ASN A 94 -3.63 24.72 -0.24
N THR A 95 -2.76 24.90 -1.23
CA THR A 95 -1.74 23.92 -1.62
C THR A 95 -0.71 23.63 -0.52
N GLN A 96 -0.45 24.60 0.36
CA GLN A 96 0.46 24.43 1.49
C GLN A 96 -0.06 23.41 2.52
N GLU A 97 -1.37 23.41 2.81
CA GLU A 97 -1.97 22.46 3.76
C GLU A 97 -1.94 21.04 3.22
N ILE A 98 -2.20 20.87 1.91
CA ILE A 98 -2.06 19.57 1.23
C ILE A 98 -0.63 19.05 1.42
N THR A 99 0.37 19.90 1.20
CA THR A 99 1.79 19.52 1.35
C THR A 99 2.10 19.10 2.79
N LYS A 100 1.63 19.85 3.79
CA LYS A 100 1.82 19.50 5.21
C LYS A 100 1.20 18.14 5.54
N ILE A 101 -0.02 17.87 5.08
CA ILE A 101 -0.70 16.58 5.30
C ILE A 101 0.04 15.44 4.61
N LEU A 102 0.50 15.63 3.37
CA LEU A 102 1.27 14.61 2.65
C LEU A 102 2.60 14.30 3.33
N ILE A 103 3.28 15.30 3.88
CA ILE A 103 4.51 15.11 4.67
C ILE A 103 4.20 14.32 5.95
N ARG A 104 3.14 14.67 6.67
CA ARG A 104 2.71 13.93 7.87
C ARG A 104 2.37 12.48 7.54
N LEU A 105 1.62 12.25 6.46
CA LEU A 105 1.27 10.93 5.96
C LEU A 105 2.52 10.12 5.59
N PHE A 106 3.51 10.74 4.95
CA PHE A 106 4.79 10.11 4.64
C PHE A 106 5.49 9.61 5.91
N HIS A 107 5.58 10.43 6.96
CA HIS A 107 6.21 10.03 8.22
C HIS A 107 5.43 8.93 8.94
N LEU A 108 4.09 8.97 8.91
CA LEU A 108 3.25 7.92 9.48
C LEU A 108 3.45 6.58 8.75
N LEU A 109 3.42 6.61 7.42
CA LEU A 109 3.65 5.42 6.58
C LEU A 109 5.04 4.85 6.79
N GLN A 110 6.06 5.71 6.90
CA GLN A 110 7.42 5.29 7.20
C GLN A 110 7.50 4.55 8.54
N LYS A 111 6.87 5.09 9.60
CA LYS A 111 6.95 4.54 10.95
C LYS A 111 6.16 3.22 11.10
N ASN A 112 4.93 3.18 10.55
CA ASN A 112 3.97 2.12 10.86
C ASN A 112 3.70 1.18 9.67
N GLY A 113 4.00 1.61 8.45
CA GLY A 113 3.66 0.90 7.21
C GLY A 113 4.72 -0.10 6.74
N ARG A 114 5.83 -0.27 7.48
CA ARG A 114 6.88 -1.22 7.09
C ARG A 114 6.33 -2.64 6.89
N LYS A 115 6.76 -3.30 5.81
CA LYS A 115 6.38 -4.67 5.50
C LYS A 115 7.05 -5.64 6.47
N SER A 116 6.25 -6.56 7.01
CA SER A 116 6.77 -7.68 7.78
C SER A 116 7.38 -8.71 6.84
N HIS A 117 8.54 -9.24 7.21
CA HIS A 117 9.17 -10.33 6.49
C HIS A 117 8.86 -11.64 7.21
N ARG A 118 8.41 -12.65 6.44
CA ARG A 118 8.11 -13.97 6.99
C ARG A 118 9.30 -14.88 6.73
N TYR A 119 9.63 -15.70 7.72
CA TYR A 119 10.71 -16.67 7.63
C TYR A 119 10.62 -17.49 6.33
N GLU A 120 11.74 -17.61 5.61
CA GLU A 120 11.91 -18.31 4.32
C GLU A 120 11.08 -17.80 3.12
N LYS A 121 10.28 -16.75 3.27
CA LYS A 121 9.49 -16.19 2.15
C LYS A 121 10.19 -14.97 1.54
N LYS A 122 10.52 -15.09 0.25
CA LYS A 122 11.02 -13.96 -0.56
C LYS A 122 9.91 -12.94 -0.77
N THR A 123 10.23 -11.67 -0.58
CA THR A 123 9.38 -10.53 -0.95
C THR A 123 9.51 -10.21 -2.43
N VAL A 124 8.68 -9.30 -2.93
CA VAL A 124 8.82 -8.76 -4.30
C VAL A 124 10.19 -8.12 -4.49
N PHE A 125 10.67 -7.39 -3.48
CA PHE A 125 11.97 -6.74 -3.54
C PHE A 125 13.11 -7.75 -3.56
N ASP A 126 12.99 -8.85 -2.79
CA ASP A 126 13.95 -9.97 -2.84
C ASP A 126 14.00 -10.64 -4.21
N ILE A 127 12.84 -10.86 -4.85
CA ILE A 127 12.76 -11.49 -6.19
C ILE A 127 13.34 -10.57 -7.27
N LEU A 128 13.09 -9.26 -7.16
CA LEU A 128 13.55 -8.26 -8.13
C LEU A 128 14.97 -7.74 -7.87
N GLY A 129 15.64 -8.20 -6.81
CA GLY A 129 17.00 -7.75 -6.46
C GLY A 129 17.08 -6.29 -6.05
N VAL A 130 16.00 -5.71 -5.54
CA VAL A 130 15.96 -4.31 -5.08
C VAL A 130 16.74 -4.20 -3.78
N VAL A 131 17.65 -3.22 -3.66
CA VAL A 131 18.42 -3.01 -2.41
C VAL A 131 17.56 -2.27 -1.38
N TYR A 132 17.33 -2.91 -0.23
CA TYR A 132 16.58 -2.34 0.89
C TYR A 132 17.10 -2.83 2.26
N GLU A 133 16.83 -2.08 3.33
CA GLU A 133 17.16 -2.40 4.71
C GLU A 133 16.35 -3.61 5.20
N TYR A 134 17.02 -4.76 5.21
CA TYR A 134 16.52 -5.99 5.81
C TYR A 134 16.95 -6.10 7.28
N ASN A 135 16.01 -5.99 8.23
CA ASN A 135 16.31 -6.12 9.66
C ASN A 135 16.64 -7.57 10.11
N GLY A 136 16.46 -8.58 9.25
CA GLY A 136 16.71 -9.99 9.60
C GLY A 136 18.18 -10.42 9.53
N LEU A 137 19.11 -9.51 9.25
CA LEU A 137 20.56 -9.74 9.41
C LEU A 137 21.07 -9.57 10.84
N ARG A 138 20.20 -9.57 11.86
CA ARG A 138 20.58 -10.25 13.12
C ARG A 138 20.53 -11.74 12.82
N LYS A 139 21.58 -12.25 12.17
CA LYS A 139 21.95 -13.67 12.24
C LYS A 139 21.80 -14.03 13.72
N GLN A 140 20.89 -14.94 14.03
CA GLN A 140 21.06 -15.75 15.23
C GLN A 140 22.48 -16.29 15.12
N LYS A 141 23.40 -15.75 15.92
CA LYS A 141 24.63 -16.47 16.23
C LYS A 141 24.10 -17.81 16.74
N LYS A 142 24.25 -18.86 15.92
CA LYS A 142 24.06 -20.24 16.39
C LYS A 142 24.85 -20.30 17.69
N ALA A 143 24.14 -20.50 18.80
CA ALA A 143 24.79 -20.87 20.04
C ALA A 143 25.56 -22.16 19.72
N ALA A 144 26.88 -22.08 19.86
CA ALA A 144 27.76 -23.24 19.83
C ALA A 144 27.50 -24.09 21.08
#